data_AF-A0A4Y9NVW5-F1
#
_entry.id   AF-A0A4Y9NVW5-F1
#
_cell.length_a   1.000
_cell.length_b   1.000
_cell.length_c   1.000
_cell.angle_alpha   90.00
_cell.angle_beta   90.00
_cell.angle_gamma   90.00
#
_symmetry.space_group_name_H-M   'P 1'
#
loop_
_entity.id
_entity.type
_entity.pdbx_description
1 polymer ?
#
loop_
_entity_poly.entity_id
_entity_poly.type
_entity_poly.pdbx_seq_one_letter_code
_entity_poly.pdbx_strand_id
1 'polypeptide(L)'
;MTGWQSSRRRGLDGRRGGRRQDETAGGDPLNPDVVPGPPEDDPGDPVSAARGICLRALTGAPKTRSQLADLLAARDIPDDAAETVLDRFTEVGLIDDAAFARAWVSSRQAGRGLARRALSAELRAKGVDAEVAAEAVEAVDDDDERAAAQRLVARRVAGMRRLDRATATRRLVGMLARKGYNGGLAAAVVREALDDDGVGDPHGDGLEALDEDVLLP
;
A
#
# COMPACT_ATOMS: atom_id res chain seq x y z
N MET A 1 54.08 -35.96 -39.26
CA MET A 1 53.85 -36.11 -40.71
C MET A 1 52.90 -35.01 -41.15
N THR A 2 53.35 -34.21 -42.12
CA THR A 2 52.55 -33.40 -43.09
C THR A 2 51.44 -32.50 -42.51
N GLY A 3 51.51 -31.17 -42.53
CA GLY A 3 52.24 -30.27 -43.43
C GLY A 3 51.24 -29.47 -44.27
N TRP A 4 51.49 -28.16 -44.34
CA TRP A 4 51.17 -27.27 -45.46
C TRP A 4 49.68 -26.97 -45.73
N GLN A 5 49.26 -25.85 -46.27
CA GLN A 5 49.79 -24.51 -46.46
C GLN A 5 48.59 -23.68 -46.94
N SER A 6 48.69 -22.39 -46.71
CA SER A 6 47.98 -21.30 -47.38
C SER A 6 47.57 -21.56 -48.84
N SER A 7 46.41 -21.05 -49.23
CA SER A 7 46.23 -20.55 -50.59
C SER A 7 45.40 -19.27 -50.62
N ARG A 8 46.00 -18.28 -51.30
CA ARG A 8 45.48 -16.95 -51.60
C ARG A 8 44.62 -17.01 -52.86
N ARG A 9 43.57 -16.18 -52.91
CA ARG A 9 43.05 -15.49 -54.11
C ARG A 9 42.57 -14.12 -53.60
N ARG A 10 43.06 -12.92 -53.98
CA ARG A 10 43.44 -12.30 -55.28
C ARG A 10 42.25 -12.25 -56.23
N GLY A 11 41.79 -11.14 -56.81
CA GLY A 11 41.86 -9.70 -56.51
C GLY A 11 40.40 -9.19 -56.67
N LEU A 12 40.01 -8.00 -57.09
CA LEU A 12 40.56 -6.85 -57.80
C LEU A 12 39.55 -5.72 -57.50
N ASP A 13 39.99 -4.53 -57.11
CA ASP A 13 40.11 -3.36 -58.01
C ASP A 13 38.75 -2.70 -58.32
N GLY A 14 38.61 -1.39 -58.03
CA GLY A 14 37.44 -0.65 -58.51
C GLY A 14 36.90 0.54 -57.69
N ARG A 15 37.71 1.60 -57.57
CA ARG A 15 37.32 3.01 -57.84
C ARG A 15 36.03 3.63 -57.24
N ARG A 16 36.29 4.77 -56.58
CA ARG A 16 35.71 6.13 -56.75
C ARG A 16 34.24 6.40 -56.38
N GLY A 17 34.10 7.51 -55.63
CA GLY A 17 32.94 8.39 -55.58
C GLY A 17 32.11 8.11 -54.33
N GLY A 18 31.72 9.08 -53.51
CA GLY A 18 31.74 10.52 -53.60
C GLY A 18 30.85 10.97 -52.44
N ARG A 19 31.32 11.95 -51.69
CA ARG A 19 30.58 12.62 -50.62
C ARG A 19 29.24 13.15 -51.18
N ARG A 20 28.11 12.72 -50.62
CA ARG A 20 26.86 13.50 -50.59
C ARG A 20 26.19 13.29 -49.23
N GLN A 21 26.36 14.30 -48.40
CA GLN A 21 25.33 14.70 -47.46
C GLN A 21 24.11 15.03 -48.31
N ASP A 22 22.95 14.49 -47.96
CA ASP A 22 21.70 15.19 -48.23
C ASP A 22 20.77 14.97 -47.06
N GLU A 23 20.26 16.10 -46.61
CA GLU A 23 19.37 16.27 -45.48
C GLU A 23 17.92 16.20 -46.00
N THR A 24 17.02 15.82 -45.09
CA THR A 24 15.61 16.23 -45.01
C THR A 24 14.51 15.51 -45.81
N ALA A 25 13.43 15.32 -45.04
CA ALA A 25 12.02 15.35 -45.42
C ALA A 25 11.38 14.07 -46.01
N GLY A 26 11.03 13.16 -45.09
CA GLY A 26 9.96 12.18 -45.28
C GLY A 26 9.18 12.03 -43.97
N GLY A 27 8.32 13.01 -43.65
CA GLY A 27 7.46 12.96 -42.48
C GLY A 27 6.40 11.86 -42.62
N ASP A 28 6.28 11.02 -41.60
CA ASP A 28 5.16 10.09 -41.43
C ASP A 28 3.87 10.91 -41.19
N PRO A 29 2.85 10.81 -42.05
CA PRO A 29 1.65 11.63 -41.97
C PRO A 29 0.72 11.30 -40.78
N LEU A 30 1.09 10.34 -39.92
CA LEU A 30 0.27 9.93 -38.78
C LEU A 30 0.62 10.60 -37.44
N ASN A 31 1.66 11.45 -37.38
CA ASN A 31 2.05 12.07 -36.11
C ASN A 31 2.38 13.57 -36.26
N PRO A 32 1.36 14.45 -36.28
CA PRO A 32 1.57 15.85 -36.68
C PRO A 32 2.19 16.78 -35.63
N ASP A 33 2.51 16.38 -34.39
CA ASP A 33 3.03 17.34 -33.38
C ASP A 33 3.88 16.71 -32.24
N VAL A 34 4.84 15.85 -32.55
CA VAL A 34 5.91 15.55 -31.56
C VAL A 34 7.03 16.56 -31.75
N VAL A 35 6.96 17.67 -31.01
CA VAL A 35 8.14 18.51 -30.77
C VAL A 35 9.19 17.61 -30.11
N PRO A 36 10.38 17.40 -30.71
CA PRO A 36 11.43 16.63 -30.05
C PRO A 36 11.81 17.38 -28.76
N GLY A 37 11.47 16.79 -27.62
CA GLY A 37 12.02 17.24 -26.34
C GLY A 37 13.56 17.20 -26.39
N PRO A 38 14.26 18.01 -25.58
CA PRO A 38 15.72 17.94 -25.48
C PRO A 38 16.15 16.49 -25.19
N PRO A 39 17.34 16.05 -25.65
CA PRO A 39 17.72 14.64 -25.67
C PRO A 39 17.60 14.01 -24.27
N GLU A 40 16.58 13.18 -24.06
CA GLU A 40 16.11 12.78 -22.72
C GLU A 40 16.90 11.64 -22.06
N ASP A 41 18.01 11.17 -22.64
CA ASP A 41 18.77 10.06 -22.08
C ASP A 41 20.28 10.28 -22.27
N ASP A 42 20.85 11.25 -21.55
CA ASP A 42 22.28 11.16 -21.18
C ASP A 42 22.38 10.19 -20.00
N PRO A 43 23.05 9.03 -20.12
CA PRO A 43 23.22 8.08 -19.01
C PRO A 43 23.94 8.68 -17.78
N GLY A 44 24.51 9.88 -17.90
CA GLY A 44 25.08 10.68 -16.82
C GLY A 44 24.16 11.73 -16.20
N ASP A 45 22.96 11.98 -16.74
CA ASP A 45 22.02 12.97 -16.20
C ASP A 45 21.29 12.43 -14.94
N PRO A 46 21.42 13.11 -13.78
CA PRO A 46 20.75 12.70 -12.56
C PRO A 46 19.22 12.59 -12.67
N VAL A 47 18.58 13.45 -13.48
CA VAL A 47 17.11 13.43 -13.67
C VAL A 47 16.69 12.17 -14.41
N SER A 48 17.40 11.82 -15.48
CA SER A 48 17.14 10.61 -16.27
C SER A 48 17.39 9.33 -15.46
N ALA A 49 18.44 9.30 -14.65
CA ALA A 49 18.71 8.21 -13.71
C ALA A 49 17.57 8.06 -12.67
N ALA A 50 17.13 9.17 -12.06
CA ALA A 50 16.04 9.19 -11.09
C ALA A 50 14.72 8.67 -11.68
N ARG A 51 14.36 9.15 -12.89
CA ARG A 51 13.19 8.70 -13.64
C ARG A 51 13.19 7.18 -13.82
N GLY A 52 14.31 6.62 -14.31
CA GLY A 52 14.44 5.19 -14.51
C GLY A 52 14.32 4.37 -13.22
N ILE A 53 14.85 4.87 -12.10
CA ILE A 53 14.72 4.22 -10.79
C ILE A 53 13.26 4.21 -10.33
N CYS A 54 12.57 5.35 -10.38
CA CYS A 54 11.18 5.48 -9.96
C CYS A 54 10.23 4.61 -10.80
N LEU A 55 10.36 4.61 -12.13
CA LEU A 55 9.51 3.79 -12.99
C LEU A 55 9.66 2.29 -12.73
N ARG A 56 10.89 1.82 -12.49
CA ARG A 56 11.14 0.43 -12.10
C ARG A 56 10.51 0.11 -10.75
N ALA A 57 10.59 1.03 -9.78
CA ALA A 57 9.99 0.85 -8.46
C ALA A 57 8.46 0.79 -8.53
N LEU A 58 7.83 1.67 -9.33
CA LEU A 58 6.38 1.76 -9.49
C LEU A 58 5.79 0.57 -10.25
N THR A 59 6.53 -0.02 -11.19
CA THR A 59 6.12 -1.27 -11.87
C THR A 59 5.94 -2.44 -10.90
N GLY A 60 6.71 -2.48 -9.81
CA GLY A 60 6.65 -3.58 -8.84
C GLY A 60 5.50 -3.47 -7.85
N ALA A 61 5.28 -2.27 -7.30
CA ALA A 61 4.21 -2.01 -6.34
C ALA A 61 3.94 -0.50 -6.23
N PRO A 62 2.73 -0.08 -5.83
CA PRO A 62 2.45 1.30 -5.48
C PRO A 62 3.44 1.83 -4.43
N LYS A 63 3.90 3.06 -4.61
CA LYS A 63 4.84 3.76 -3.71
C LYS A 63 4.27 5.12 -3.34
N THR A 64 4.59 5.56 -2.13
CA THR A 64 4.37 6.96 -1.74
C THR A 64 5.49 7.83 -2.27
N ARG A 65 5.25 9.14 -2.37
CA ARG A 65 6.29 10.11 -2.75
C ARG A 65 7.52 9.99 -1.85
N SER A 66 7.32 9.95 -0.54
CA SER A 66 8.40 9.82 0.44
C SER A 66 9.21 8.53 0.26
N GLN A 67 8.58 7.40 -0.06
CA GLN A 67 9.32 6.16 -0.31
C GLN A 67 10.20 6.25 -1.56
N LEU A 68 9.77 6.98 -2.58
CA LEU A 68 10.56 7.22 -3.78
C LEU A 68 11.69 8.20 -3.50
N ALA A 69 11.45 9.26 -2.71
CA ALA A 69 12.49 10.18 -2.25
C ALA A 69 13.59 9.43 -1.46
N ASP A 70 13.21 8.61 -0.48
CA ASP A 70 14.15 7.77 0.28
C ASP A 70 14.94 6.83 -0.62
N LEU A 71 14.29 6.25 -1.63
CA LEU A 71 14.92 5.38 -2.61
C LEU A 71 15.96 6.12 -3.47
N LEU A 72 15.64 7.34 -3.91
CA LEU A 72 16.54 8.17 -4.71
C LEU A 72 17.74 8.65 -3.88
N ALA A 73 17.50 9.09 -2.64
CA ALA A 73 18.55 9.47 -1.70
C ALA A 73 19.50 8.30 -1.41
N ALA A 74 18.96 7.08 -1.23
CA ALA A 74 19.78 5.87 -1.05
C ALA A 74 20.59 5.47 -2.29
N ARG A 75 20.41 6.16 -3.43
CA ARG A 75 21.16 5.98 -4.68
C ARG A 75 22.02 7.20 -5.01
N ASP A 76 22.22 8.09 -4.04
CA ASP A 76 23.02 9.30 -4.16
C ASP A 76 22.57 10.21 -5.32
N ILE A 77 21.26 10.20 -5.61
CA ILE A 77 20.66 11.13 -6.57
C ILE A 77 20.55 12.50 -5.89
N PRO A 78 21.04 13.59 -6.52
CA PRO A 78 20.86 14.95 -6.04
C PRO A 78 19.40 15.33 -5.79
N ASP A 79 19.14 16.06 -4.70
CA ASP A 79 17.80 16.42 -4.26
C ASP A 79 17.02 17.23 -5.32
N ASP A 80 17.67 18.14 -6.03
CA ASP A 80 17.06 18.95 -7.09
C ASP A 80 16.55 18.10 -8.26
N ALA A 81 17.34 17.10 -8.67
CA ALA A 81 16.94 16.14 -9.70
C ALA A 81 15.82 15.22 -9.21
N ALA A 82 15.89 14.77 -7.94
CA ALA A 82 14.85 13.95 -7.33
C ALA A 82 13.51 14.70 -7.27
N GLU A 83 13.49 15.91 -6.72
CA GLU A 83 12.29 16.73 -6.61
C GLU A 83 11.67 17.02 -7.99
N THR A 84 12.50 17.34 -8.99
CA THR A 84 12.02 17.55 -10.37
C THR A 84 11.26 16.34 -10.92
N VAL A 85 11.79 15.13 -10.71
CA VAL A 85 11.14 13.89 -11.17
C VAL A 85 9.89 13.58 -10.35
N LEU A 86 9.96 13.71 -9.02
CA LEU A 86 8.84 13.42 -8.13
C LEU A 86 7.67 14.38 -8.40
N ASP A 87 7.93 15.67 -8.60
CA ASP A 87 6.92 16.66 -8.96
C ASP A 87 6.24 16.32 -10.28
N ARG A 88 7.04 16.03 -11.31
CA ARG A 88 6.48 15.63 -12.61
C ARG A 88 5.63 14.37 -12.49
N PHE A 89 6.07 13.39 -11.70
CA PHE A 89 5.35 12.14 -11.52
C PHE A 89 4.06 12.32 -10.72
N THR A 90 4.04 13.23 -9.75
CA THR A 90 2.81 13.64 -9.07
C THR A 90 1.87 14.36 -10.03
N GLU A 91 2.37 15.32 -10.82
CA GLU A 91 1.59 16.09 -11.80
C GLU A 91 0.91 15.18 -12.84
N VAL A 92 1.62 14.17 -13.36
CA VAL A 92 1.07 13.22 -14.33
C VAL A 92 0.29 12.06 -13.69
N GLY A 93 0.14 12.05 -12.35
CA GLY A 93 -0.64 11.05 -11.63
C GLY A 93 0.02 9.66 -11.50
N LEU A 94 1.33 9.55 -11.74
CA LEU A 94 2.09 8.32 -11.46
C LEU A 94 2.33 8.12 -9.96
N ILE A 95 2.44 9.21 -9.21
CA ILE A 95 2.48 9.22 -7.75
C ILE A 95 1.17 9.85 -7.26
N ASP A 96 0.39 9.07 -6.52
CA ASP A 96 -0.83 9.53 -5.86
C ASP A 96 -0.88 8.94 -4.44
N ASP A 97 -0.40 9.72 -3.48
CA ASP A 97 -0.37 9.35 -2.07
C ASP A 97 -1.80 9.21 -1.49
N ALA A 98 -2.78 9.95 -2.03
CA ALA A 98 -4.17 9.84 -1.61
C ALA A 98 -4.81 8.53 -2.08
N ALA A 99 -4.57 8.12 -3.34
CA ALA A 99 -4.97 6.81 -3.83
C ALA A 99 -4.29 5.68 -3.07
N PHE A 100 -2.98 5.82 -2.80
CA PHE A 100 -2.25 4.88 -1.95
C PHE A 100 -2.91 4.75 -0.57
N ALA A 101 -3.23 5.89 0.07
CA ALA A 101 -3.81 5.92 1.40
C ALA A 101 -5.20 5.27 1.44
N ARG A 102 -6.09 5.57 0.48
CA ARG A 102 -7.42 4.94 0.37
C ARG A 102 -7.31 3.42 0.20
N ALA A 103 -6.44 2.96 -0.70
CA ALA A 103 -6.23 1.53 -0.93
C ALA A 103 -5.66 0.84 0.32
N TRP A 104 -4.73 1.50 1.02
CA TRP A 104 -4.16 1.00 2.27
C TRP A 104 -5.21 0.85 3.37
N VAL A 105 -6.05 1.88 3.57
CA VAL A 105 -7.15 1.87 4.56
C VAL A 105 -8.09 0.70 4.30
N SER A 106 -8.61 0.58 3.07
CA SER A 106 -9.53 -0.49 2.69
C SER A 106 -8.93 -1.88 2.94
N SER A 107 -7.69 -2.11 2.49
CA SER A 107 -6.99 -3.39 2.68
C SER A 107 -6.82 -3.76 4.16
N ARG A 108 -6.45 -2.78 5.00
CA ARG A 108 -6.15 -3.01 6.42
C ARG A 108 -7.40 -3.18 7.27
N GLN A 109 -8.50 -2.53 6.90
CA GLN A 109 -9.79 -2.80 7.55
C GLN A 109 -10.29 -4.20 7.22
N ALA A 110 -10.32 -4.58 5.95
CA ALA A 110 -10.79 -5.89 5.53
C ALA A 110 -9.94 -7.03 6.11
N GLY A 111 -8.62 -6.88 6.10
CA GLY A 111 -7.71 -7.94 6.55
C GLY A 111 -7.46 -7.97 8.07
N ARG A 112 -7.28 -6.80 8.71
CA ARG A 112 -6.80 -6.71 10.10
C ARG A 112 -7.80 -6.05 11.06
N GLY A 113 -8.85 -5.41 10.57
CA GLY A 113 -9.84 -4.68 11.38
C GLY A 113 -9.19 -3.58 12.22
N LEU A 114 -8.28 -2.82 11.62
CA LEU A 114 -7.65 -1.67 12.29
C LEU A 114 -8.61 -0.48 12.33
N ALA A 115 -8.59 0.25 13.44
CA ALA A 115 -9.31 1.49 13.65
C ALA A 115 -8.59 2.68 13.01
N ARG A 116 -9.30 3.81 12.85
CA ARG A 116 -8.78 5.04 12.23
C ARG A 116 -7.42 5.48 12.78
N ARG A 117 -7.24 5.43 14.12
CA ARG A 117 -5.99 5.86 14.77
C ARG A 117 -4.80 4.99 14.36
N ALA A 118 -4.98 3.67 14.31
CA ALA A 118 -3.91 2.75 13.90
C ALA A 118 -3.62 2.89 12.40
N LEU A 119 -4.66 3.06 11.58
CA LEU A 119 -4.51 3.30 10.13
C LEU A 119 -3.71 4.58 9.86
N SER A 120 -4.07 5.67 10.52
CA SER A 120 -3.39 6.96 10.39
C SER A 120 -1.92 6.89 10.84
N ALA A 121 -1.61 6.11 11.88
CA ALA A 121 -0.23 5.85 12.30
C ALA A 121 0.55 5.01 11.26
N GLU A 122 -0.07 3.97 10.68
CA GLU A 122 0.55 3.16 9.64
C GLU A 122 0.82 3.97 8.36
N LEU A 123 -0.11 4.85 7.96
CA LEU A 123 0.05 5.73 6.80
C LEU A 123 1.22 6.71 6.97
N ARG A 124 1.31 7.37 8.13
CA ARG A 124 2.46 8.25 8.44
C ARG A 124 3.77 7.49 8.44
N ALA A 125 3.79 6.27 8.99
CA ALA A 125 4.97 5.40 8.94
C ALA A 125 5.33 4.94 7.51
N LYS A 126 4.41 5.09 6.55
CA LYS A 126 4.64 4.86 5.12
C LYS A 126 5.05 6.13 4.36
N GLY A 127 5.19 7.25 5.05
CA GLY A 127 5.56 8.53 4.46
C GLY A 127 4.40 9.22 3.75
N VAL A 128 3.15 8.86 4.07
CA VAL A 128 1.98 9.63 3.63
C VAL A 128 1.87 10.88 4.50
N ASP A 129 1.66 12.01 3.85
CA ASP A 129 1.41 13.30 4.49
C ASP A 129 0.29 13.25 5.54
N ALA A 130 0.37 14.10 6.57
CA ALA A 130 -0.49 14.00 7.73
C ALA A 130 -1.95 14.33 7.40
N GLU A 131 -2.18 15.30 6.51
CA GLU A 131 -3.47 15.75 6.02
C GLU A 131 -4.08 14.68 5.11
N VAL A 132 -3.31 14.15 4.16
CA VAL A 132 -3.75 13.04 3.28
C VAL A 132 -4.11 11.80 4.10
N ALA A 133 -3.31 11.48 5.13
CA ALA A 133 -3.58 10.36 6.02
C ALA A 133 -4.82 10.59 6.89
N ALA A 134 -5.13 11.84 7.26
CA ALA A 134 -6.35 12.19 8.00
C ALA A 134 -7.58 12.03 7.11
N GLU A 135 -7.57 12.62 5.91
CA GLU A 135 -8.66 12.53 4.94
C GLU A 135 -8.98 11.06 4.58
N ALA A 136 -7.93 10.24 4.34
CA ALA A 136 -8.12 8.84 4.00
C ALA A 136 -8.79 8.02 5.12
N VAL A 137 -8.57 8.37 6.40
CA VAL A 137 -9.21 7.68 7.54
C VAL A 137 -10.53 8.33 7.96
N GLU A 138 -10.84 9.54 7.49
CA GLU A 138 -12.15 10.16 7.67
C GLU A 138 -13.24 9.45 6.86
N ALA A 139 -12.88 8.85 5.73
CA ALA A 139 -13.78 8.03 4.90
C ALA A 139 -14.30 6.75 5.60
N VAL A 140 -13.75 6.39 6.76
CA VAL A 140 -14.28 5.32 7.60
C VAL A 140 -15.55 5.84 8.28
N ASP A 141 -16.59 5.05 8.44
CA ASP A 141 -17.75 5.46 9.25
C ASP A 141 -17.53 5.06 10.73
N ASP A 142 -18.07 5.83 11.67
CA ASP A 142 -18.03 5.47 13.10
C ASP A 142 -18.84 4.19 13.38
N ASP A 143 -19.94 3.98 12.64
CA ASP A 143 -20.74 2.76 12.70
C ASP A 143 -19.97 1.56 12.12
N ASP A 144 -19.22 1.76 11.04
CA ASP A 144 -18.33 0.73 10.47
C ASP A 144 -17.21 0.35 11.44
N GLU A 145 -16.63 1.34 12.12
CA GLU A 145 -15.61 1.13 13.14
C GLU A 145 -16.19 0.35 14.33
N ARG A 146 -17.38 0.73 14.82
CA ARG A 146 -18.07 -0.02 15.88
C ARG A 146 -18.37 -1.46 15.45
N ALA A 147 -18.92 -1.65 14.26
CA ALA A 147 -19.26 -2.98 13.75
C ALA A 147 -18.00 -3.85 13.57
N ALA A 148 -16.87 -3.25 13.14
CA ALA A 148 -15.59 -3.95 13.07
C ALA A 148 -15.08 -4.40 14.44
N ALA A 149 -15.20 -3.55 15.46
CA ALA A 149 -14.88 -3.90 16.85
C ALA A 149 -15.75 -5.06 17.36
N GLN A 150 -17.07 -5.00 17.13
CA GLN A 150 -18.01 -6.07 17.53
C GLN A 150 -17.63 -7.40 16.88
N ARG A 151 -17.34 -7.42 15.56
CA ARG A 151 -16.88 -8.61 14.86
C ARG A 151 -15.59 -9.20 15.44
N LEU A 152 -14.65 -8.34 15.86
CA LEU A 152 -13.40 -8.77 16.48
C LEU A 152 -13.62 -9.40 17.86
N VAL A 153 -14.48 -8.80 18.67
CA VAL A 153 -14.80 -9.30 20.02
C VAL A 153 -15.61 -10.59 19.94
N ALA A 154 -16.63 -10.66 19.08
CA ALA A 154 -17.45 -11.87 18.89
C ALA A 154 -16.60 -13.10 18.55
N ARG A 155 -15.56 -12.95 17.71
CA ARG A 155 -14.63 -14.05 17.40
C ARG A 155 -13.81 -14.54 18.60
N ARG A 156 -13.65 -13.72 19.65
CA ARG A 156 -12.74 -13.99 20.76
C ARG A 156 -13.44 -14.27 22.08
N VAL A 157 -14.66 -13.76 22.26
CA VAL A 157 -15.41 -13.79 23.54
C VAL A 157 -15.70 -15.20 24.03
N ALA A 158 -16.06 -16.13 23.15
CA ALA A 158 -16.28 -17.54 23.52
C ALA A 158 -15.06 -18.17 24.22
N GLY A 159 -13.84 -17.80 23.80
CA GLY A 159 -12.60 -18.25 24.43
C GLY A 159 -12.26 -17.59 25.76
N MET A 160 -13.11 -16.68 26.26
CA MET A 160 -12.97 -15.97 27.53
C MET A 160 -13.94 -16.48 28.61
N ARG A 161 -14.87 -17.39 28.29
CA ARG A 161 -15.89 -17.90 29.22
C ARG A 161 -15.34 -18.52 30.52
N ARG A 162 -14.13 -19.08 30.48
CA ARG A 162 -13.45 -19.67 31.64
C ARG A 162 -12.76 -18.66 32.55
N LEU A 163 -12.77 -17.38 32.19
CA LEU A 163 -12.08 -16.32 32.91
C LEU A 163 -13.08 -15.50 33.73
N ASP A 164 -12.59 -14.89 34.79
CA ASP A 164 -13.36 -13.85 35.47
C ASP A 164 -13.59 -12.65 34.54
N ARG A 165 -14.71 -11.95 34.76
CA ARG A 165 -15.15 -10.83 33.93
C ARG A 165 -14.10 -9.72 33.82
N ALA A 166 -13.37 -9.42 34.90
CA ALA A 166 -12.36 -8.36 34.89
C ALA A 166 -11.16 -8.75 34.01
N THR A 167 -10.72 -10.00 34.08
CA THR A 167 -9.65 -10.53 33.21
C THR A 167 -10.09 -10.60 31.75
N ALA A 168 -11.31 -11.08 31.46
CA ALA A 168 -11.86 -11.09 30.11
C ALA A 168 -11.91 -9.66 29.52
N THR A 169 -12.44 -8.71 30.29
CA THR A 169 -12.53 -7.29 29.90
C THR A 169 -11.16 -6.72 29.55
N ARG A 170 -10.17 -6.87 30.45
CA ARG A 170 -8.81 -6.37 30.26
C ARG A 170 -8.15 -6.95 28.99
N ARG A 171 -8.37 -8.24 28.71
CA ARG A 171 -7.80 -8.90 27.52
C ARG A 171 -8.43 -8.40 26.23
N LEU A 172 -9.75 -8.27 26.18
CA LEU A 172 -10.47 -7.83 24.99
C LEU A 172 -10.27 -6.33 24.72
N VAL A 173 -10.34 -5.48 25.76
CA VAL A 173 -10.03 -4.05 25.63
C VAL A 173 -8.58 -3.85 25.20
N GLY A 174 -7.63 -4.58 25.79
CA GLY A 174 -6.23 -4.51 25.37
C GLY A 174 -6.00 -4.97 23.93
N MET A 175 -6.78 -5.94 23.44
CA MET A 175 -6.76 -6.37 22.04
C MET A 175 -7.26 -5.28 21.10
N LEU A 176 -8.36 -4.61 21.43
CA LEU A 176 -8.88 -3.48 20.64
C LEU A 176 -7.94 -2.26 20.71
N ALA A 177 -7.35 -1.96 21.87
CA ALA A 177 -6.39 -0.86 22.01
C ALA A 177 -5.18 -1.03 21.07
N ARG A 178 -4.64 -2.25 20.94
CA ARG A 178 -3.55 -2.54 19.98
C ARG A 178 -3.96 -2.42 18.51
N LYS A 179 -5.27 -2.44 18.23
CA LYS A 179 -5.84 -2.20 16.90
C LYS A 179 -6.23 -0.73 16.69
N GLY A 180 -6.02 0.13 17.68
CA GLY A 180 -6.21 1.58 17.60
C GLY A 180 -7.60 2.07 17.98
N TYR A 181 -8.49 1.21 18.49
CA TYR A 181 -9.84 1.62 18.86
C TYR A 181 -9.82 2.58 20.05
N ASN A 182 -10.73 3.56 20.03
CA ASN A 182 -10.95 4.46 21.16
C ASN A 182 -11.33 3.66 22.43
N GLY A 183 -10.81 4.07 23.58
CA GLY A 183 -11.04 3.37 24.85
C GLY A 183 -12.51 3.28 25.27
N GLY A 184 -13.29 4.34 25.02
CA GLY A 184 -14.72 4.36 25.29
C GLY A 184 -15.50 3.38 24.42
N LEU A 185 -15.25 3.40 23.10
CA LEU A 185 -15.85 2.45 22.15
C LEU A 185 -15.47 1.00 22.49
N ALA A 186 -14.18 0.75 22.74
CA ALA A 186 -13.68 -0.57 23.10
C ALA A 186 -14.32 -1.10 24.39
N ALA A 187 -14.43 -0.26 25.42
CA ALA A 187 -15.06 -0.64 26.68
C ALA A 187 -16.57 -0.89 26.52
N ALA A 188 -17.26 -0.12 25.68
CA ALA A 188 -18.69 -0.31 25.40
C ALA A 188 -18.94 -1.64 24.69
N VAL A 189 -18.25 -1.88 23.58
CA VAL A 189 -18.39 -3.11 22.77
C VAL A 189 -18.02 -4.36 23.57
N VAL A 190 -16.96 -4.31 24.38
CA VAL A 190 -16.55 -5.46 25.20
C VAL A 190 -17.56 -5.76 26.30
N ARG A 191 -18.14 -4.73 26.93
CA ARG A 191 -19.16 -4.92 27.96
C ARG A 191 -20.41 -5.60 27.38
N GLU A 192 -20.93 -5.04 26.29
CA GLU A 192 -22.06 -5.58 25.53
C GLU A 192 -21.83 -7.06 25.19
N ALA A 193 -20.69 -7.38 24.59
CA ALA A 193 -20.37 -8.76 24.23
C ALA A 193 -20.20 -9.71 25.43
N LEU A 194 -19.68 -9.25 26.57
CA LEU A 194 -19.54 -10.11 27.76
C LEU A 194 -20.89 -10.33 28.47
N ASP A 195 -21.80 -9.36 28.38
CA ASP A 195 -23.17 -9.48 28.88
C ASP A 195 -23.96 -10.51 28.05
N ASP A 196 -23.87 -10.43 26.72
CA ASP A 196 -24.52 -11.39 25.82
C ASP A 196 -23.97 -12.82 25.95
N ASP A 197 -22.66 -12.96 26.21
CA ASP A 197 -21.98 -14.27 26.26
C ASP A 197 -22.01 -14.91 27.67
N GLY A 198 -22.65 -14.25 28.65
CA GLY A 198 -22.82 -14.74 30.02
C GLY A 198 -21.52 -14.82 30.84
N VAL A 199 -20.47 -14.08 30.44
CA VAL A 199 -19.15 -14.22 31.06
C VAL A 199 -19.11 -13.54 32.42
N GLY A 200 -19.01 -14.35 33.47
CA GLY A 200 -18.89 -13.91 34.86
C GLY A 200 -20.22 -13.64 35.55
N ASP A 201 -21.33 -14.18 35.04
CA ASP A 201 -22.56 -14.30 35.82
C ASP A 201 -22.45 -15.52 36.76
N PRO A 202 -22.41 -15.33 38.09
CA PRO A 202 -22.41 -16.43 39.05
C PRO A 202 -23.74 -17.22 39.10
N HIS A 203 -24.78 -16.78 38.38
CA HIS A 203 -26.10 -17.43 38.32
C HIS A 203 -26.41 -18.10 36.97
N GLY A 204 -25.44 -18.19 36.06
CA GLY A 204 -25.62 -18.74 34.71
C GLY A 204 -25.58 -20.27 34.58
N ASP A 205 -25.81 -21.02 35.67
CA ASP A 205 -25.99 -22.48 35.62
C ASP A 205 -27.50 -22.81 35.75
N GLY A 206 -28.09 -23.25 34.64
CA GLY A 206 -29.26 -24.13 34.65
C GLY A 206 -30.61 -23.53 35.02
N LEU A 207 -31.20 -22.74 34.11
CA LEU A 207 -32.66 -22.77 33.94
C LEU A 207 -32.95 -23.49 32.61
N GLU A 208 -32.62 -24.78 32.58
CA GLU A 208 -33.27 -25.70 31.66
C GLU A 208 -34.76 -25.76 32.01
N ALA A 209 -35.57 -25.72 30.96
CA ALA A 209 -37.01 -25.88 30.98
C ALA A 209 -37.49 -26.92 32.01
N LEU A 210 -38.29 -26.48 32.98
CA LEU A 210 -39.24 -27.36 33.62
C LEU A 210 -40.60 -27.00 33.05
N ASP A 211 -41.08 -27.92 32.21
CA ASP A 211 -42.42 -27.97 31.63
C ASP A 211 -43.51 -27.58 32.63
N GLU A 212 -44.44 -26.74 32.17
CA GLU A 212 -45.68 -26.38 32.87
C GLU A 212 -46.71 -27.53 32.92
N ASP A 213 -46.28 -28.79 33.00
CA ASP A 213 -47.16 -29.97 32.94
C ASP A 213 -47.00 -30.90 34.15
N VAL A 214 -47.38 -30.44 35.35
CA VAL A 214 -47.91 -31.34 36.38
C VAL A 214 -49.08 -30.67 37.11
N LEU A 215 -50.26 -30.86 36.51
CA LEU A 215 -51.58 -30.74 37.13
C LEU A 215 -51.63 -31.60 38.41
N LEU A 216 -51.95 -30.97 39.55
CA LEU A 216 -52.45 -31.66 40.74
C LEU A 216 -53.94 -32.02 40.51
N PRO A 217 -54.39 -33.25 40.85
CA PRO A 217 -55.81 -33.52 41.06
C PRO A 217 -56.30 -33.00 42.43
#